data_AF-A0A920QNB8-F1
#
_entry.id   AF-A0A920QNB8-F1
#
_cell.length_a   1.000
_cell.length_b   1.000
_cell.length_c   1.000
_cell.angle_alpha   90.00
_cell.angle_beta   90.00
_cell.angle_gamma   90.00
#
_symmetry.space_group_name_H-M   'P 1'
#
loop_
_entity.id
_entity.type
_entity.pdbx_description
1 polymer ?
#
loop_
_entity_poly.entity_id
_entity_poly.type
_entity_poly.pdbx_seq_one_letter_code
_entity_poly.pdbx_strand_id
1 'polypeptide(L)'
;MFGDQNADYSGELFVREGKFYYYGDIFTITSGYLAFDTKGFNPYLDLSAFTKIQDENITITLIGPLDNPNLGLESSSGFSESDILELLTIRSRFEDQEISSSGIGSQAQSIFVAYLEKELERNFMQISGLSRLGIIEDVSISGTSSLIDPSKSQEDLVIKAQVSKNLSFNYSYKRSFSFSNAPYNQVGVELKVNPYFSLIGMLMN
;
A
#
# COMPACT_ATOMS: atom_id res chain seq x y z
N MET A 1 -31.31 18.01 6.97
CA MET A 1 -29.94 17.72 7.46
C MET A 1 -29.65 16.29 7.02
N PHE A 2 -28.76 16.09 6.04
CA PHE A 2 -28.45 14.78 5.50
C PHE A 2 -26.98 14.45 5.77
N GLY A 3 -26.74 13.25 6.29
CA GLY A 3 -25.55 12.45 5.99
C GLY A 3 -24.31 12.67 6.84
N ASP A 4 -24.36 12.29 8.11
CA ASP A 4 -23.18 11.81 8.83
C ASP A 4 -23.60 10.74 9.85
N GLN A 5 -24.07 9.62 9.32
CA GLN A 5 -24.21 8.40 10.12
C GLN A 5 -23.31 7.37 9.45
N ASN A 6 -22.20 7.03 10.10
CA ASN A 6 -21.50 5.78 9.84
C ASN A 6 -22.57 4.68 9.91
N ALA A 7 -22.93 4.12 8.76
CA ALA A 7 -23.84 3.01 8.72
C ALA A 7 -23.09 1.79 9.25
N ASP A 8 -23.65 1.15 10.26
CA ASP A 8 -23.13 -0.12 10.76
C ASP A 8 -23.73 -1.27 9.94
N TYR A 9 -22.87 -2.19 9.55
CA TYR A 9 -23.23 -3.37 8.77
C TYR A 9 -23.06 -4.61 9.64
N SER A 10 -23.98 -5.56 9.54
CA SER A 10 -23.92 -6.84 10.25
C SER A 10 -24.28 -7.99 9.34
N GLY A 11 -23.78 -9.16 9.67
CA GLY A 11 -24.11 -10.41 8.98
C GLY A 11 -22.93 -10.96 8.20
N GLU A 12 -23.25 -11.93 7.35
CA GLU A 12 -22.28 -12.70 6.59
C GLU A 12 -22.65 -12.68 5.12
N LEU A 13 -21.64 -12.54 4.26
CA LEU A 13 -21.79 -12.63 2.81
C LEU A 13 -20.90 -13.75 2.28
N PHE A 14 -21.51 -14.65 1.51
CA PHE A 14 -20.81 -15.72 0.83
C PHE A 14 -20.80 -15.45 -0.68
N VAL A 15 -19.61 -15.31 -1.24
CA VAL A 15 -19.38 -15.15 -2.67
C VAL A 15 -18.98 -16.51 -3.22
N ARG A 16 -19.88 -17.12 -3.99
CA ARG A 16 -19.65 -18.45 -4.59
C ARG A 16 -19.00 -18.37 -5.96
N GLU A 17 -19.34 -17.35 -6.72
CA GLU A 17 -18.85 -17.13 -8.07
C GLU A 17 -18.76 -15.63 -8.33
N GLY A 18 -17.80 -15.23 -9.15
CA GLY A 18 -17.63 -13.84 -9.53
C GLY A 18 -16.31 -13.65 -10.25
N LYS A 19 -16.15 -12.48 -10.84
CA LYS A 19 -14.90 -12.05 -11.44
C LYS A 19 -14.56 -10.68 -10.92
N PHE A 20 -13.29 -10.45 -10.63
CA PHE A 20 -12.77 -9.10 -10.45
C PHE A 20 -11.67 -8.85 -11.47
N TYR A 21 -11.50 -7.58 -11.80
CA TYR A 21 -10.60 -7.13 -12.85
C TYR A 21 -9.50 -6.32 -12.17
N TYR A 22 -8.25 -6.69 -12.42
CA TYR A 22 -7.08 -6.02 -11.86
C TYR A 22 -6.04 -5.92 -12.97
N TYR A 23 -5.76 -4.70 -13.44
CA TYR A 23 -4.68 -4.45 -14.41
C TYR A 23 -4.71 -5.31 -15.68
N GLY A 24 -5.88 -5.46 -16.30
CA GLY A 24 -6.06 -6.28 -17.50
C GLY A 24 -6.23 -7.78 -17.21
N ASP A 25 -5.79 -8.25 -16.04
CA ASP A 25 -6.06 -9.60 -15.57
C ASP A 25 -7.49 -9.76 -15.06
N ILE A 26 -8.09 -10.89 -15.42
CA ILE A 26 -9.41 -11.30 -14.94
C ILE A 26 -9.21 -12.40 -13.91
N PHE A 27 -9.49 -12.07 -12.66
CA PHE A 27 -9.48 -13.01 -11.56
C PHE A 27 -10.84 -13.64 -11.41
N THR A 28 -10.89 -14.96 -11.41
CA THR A 28 -12.10 -15.74 -11.12
C THR A 28 -12.12 -16.08 -9.65
N ILE A 29 -13.14 -15.56 -8.95
CA ILE A 29 -13.36 -15.86 -7.53
C ILE A 29 -13.65 -17.34 -7.40
N THR A 30 -12.89 -17.99 -6.52
CA THR A 30 -13.02 -19.43 -6.20
C THR A 30 -13.83 -19.61 -4.92
N SER A 31 -13.62 -18.72 -3.94
CA SER A 31 -14.42 -18.62 -2.73
C SER A 31 -14.33 -17.22 -2.14
N GLY A 32 -15.39 -16.76 -1.50
CA GLY A 32 -15.36 -15.53 -0.71
C GLY A 32 -16.29 -15.60 0.48
N TYR A 33 -15.80 -15.16 1.62
CA TYR A 33 -16.57 -14.97 2.85
C TYR A 33 -16.25 -13.59 3.42
N LEU A 34 -17.28 -12.84 3.75
CA LEU A 34 -17.17 -11.58 4.45
C LEU A 34 -18.03 -11.61 5.70
N ALA A 35 -17.46 -11.21 6.84
CA ALA A 35 -18.16 -11.10 8.12
C ALA A 35 -18.15 -9.66 8.61
N PHE A 36 -19.33 -9.10 8.86
CA PHE A 36 -19.51 -7.71 9.31
C PHE A 36 -19.85 -7.69 10.80
N ASP A 37 -19.17 -6.83 11.58
CA ASP A 37 -19.20 -6.83 13.04
C ASP A 37 -19.88 -5.60 13.68
N THR A 38 -20.69 -4.86 12.93
CA THR A 38 -21.36 -3.62 13.35
C THR A 38 -20.42 -2.48 13.76
N LYS A 39 -19.17 -2.47 13.30
CA LYS A 39 -18.24 -1.34 13.52
C LYS A 39 -17.91 -0.65 12.20
N GLY A 40 -18.89 0.01 11.61
CA GLY A 40 -18.76 0.62 10.29
C GLY A 40 -18.52 -0.41 9.17
N PHE A 41 -17.87 0.01 8.10
CA PHE A 41 -17.61 -0.83 6.91
C PHE A 41 -16.17 -1.34 6.90
N ASN A 42 -15.86 -2.32 7.77
CA ASN A 42 -14.58 -3.04 7.78
C ASN A 42 -14.77 -4.55 8.02
N PRO A 43 -15.39 -5.28 7.09
CA PRO A 43 -15.61 -6.71 7.27
C PRO A 43 -14.30 -7.49 7.37
N TYR A 44 -14.32 -8.61 8.09
CA TYR A 44 -13.31 -9.65 7.92
C TYR A 44 -13.51 -10.31 6.56
N LEU A 45 -12.44 -10.45 5.80
CA LEU A 45 -12.38 -11.10 4.50
C LEU A 45 -11.73 -12.48 4.62
N ASP A 46 -12.27 -13.44 3.89
CA ASP A 46 -11.59 -14.67 3.49
C ASP A 46 -11.96 -14.91 2.03
N LEU A 47 -11.12 -14.39 1.14
CA LEU A 47 -11.34 -14.39 -0.31
C LEU A 47 -10.21 -15.18 -0.98
N SER A 48 -10.57 -16.07 -1.90
CA SER A 48 -9.64 -16.74 -2.81
C SER A 48 -10.11 -16.56 -4.26
N ALA A 49 -9.16 -16.24 -5.14
CA ALA A 49 -9.40 -16.12 -6.56
C ALA A 49 -8.16 -16.56 -7.34
N PHE A 50 -8.34 -16.89 -8.62
CA PHE A 50 -7.22 -17.22 -9.49
C PHE A 50 -7.28 -16.46 -10.81
N THR A 51 -6.11 -16.21 -11.38
CA THR A 51 -5.95 -15.78 -12.78
C THR A 51 -5.02 -16.77 -13.49
N LYS A 52 -5.15 -16.86 -14.81
CA LYS A 52 -4.21 -17.59 -15.65
C LYS A 52 -3.45 -16.60 -16.51
N ILE A 53 -2.13 -16.57 -16.37
CA ILE A 53 -1.21 -15.73 -17.14
C ILE A 53 -0.33 -16.65 -17.95
N GLN A 54 -0.50 -16.63 -19.28
CA GLN A 54 0.11 -17.62 -20.18
C GLN A 54 -0.29 -19.05 -19.77
N ASP A 55 0.68 -19.86 -19.33
CA ASP A 55 0.47 -21.22 -18.83
C ASP A 55 0.54 -21.33 -17.30
N GLU A 56 0.66 -20.20 -16.60
CA GLU A 56 0.76 -20.15 -15.14
C GLU A 56 -0.58 -19.83 -14.48
N ASN A 57 -0.98 -20.63 -13.49
CA ASN A 57 -2.11 -20.31 -12.63
C ASN A 57 -1.61 -19.63 -11.35
N ILE A 58 -2.06 -18.39 -11.15
CA ILE A 58 -1.78 -17.60 -9.96
C ILE A 58 -3.01 -17.57 -9.09
N THR A 59 -2.89 -18.03 -7.85
CA THR A 59 -3.93 -17.92 -6.82
C THR A 59 -3.60 -16.76 -5.88
N ILE A 60 -4.60 -15.93 -5.61
CA ILE A 60 -4.54 -14.84 -4.66
C ILE A 60 -5.49 -15.14 -3.52
N THR A 61 -5.02 -14.94 -2.28
CA THR A 61 -5.84 -14.97 -1.08
C THR A 61 -5.78 -13.65 -0.33
N LEU A 62 -6.92 -13.19 0.17
CA LEU A 62 -7.03 -12.02 1.03
C LEU A 62 -7.76 -12.43 2.31
N ILE A 63 -7.03 -12.47 3.42
CA ILE A 63 -7.54 -12.97 4.70
C ILE A 63 -7.32 -11.92 5.79
N GLY A 64 -8.37 -11.49 6.47
CA GLY A 64 -8.29 -10.52 7.56
C GLY A 64 -9.21 -9.32 7.36
N PRO A 65 -9.11 -8.31 8.24
CA PRO A 65 -9.89 -7.07 8.14
C PRO A 65 -9.70 -6.37 6.77
N LEU A 66 -10.77 -5.84 6.17
CA LEU A 66 -10.74 -5.16 4.87
C LEU A 66 -9.73 -4.02 4.79
N ASP A 67 -9.52 -3.28 5.89
CA ASP A 67 -8.54 -2.19 5.98
C ASP A 67 -7.08 -2.68 6.03
N ASN A 68 -6.85 -3.95 6.36
CA ASN A 68 -5.53 -4.55 6.40
C ASN A 68 -5.56 -6.09 6.28
N PRO A 69 -5.92 -6.63 5.10
CA PRO A 69 -5.91 -8.07 4.89
C PRO A 69 -4.48 -8.57 4.71
N ASN A 70 -4.25 -9.82 5.05
CA ASN A 70 -3.06 -10.55 4.66
C ASN A 70 -3.22 -11.01 3.20
N LEU A 71 -2.24 -10.69 2.35
CA LEU A 71 -2.19 -11.10 0.95
C LEU A 71 -1.34 -12.36 0.82
N GLY A 72 -1.92 -13.46 0.36
CA GLY A 72 -1.20 -14.66 -0.03
C GLY A 72 -1.15 -14.79 -1.55
N LEU A 73 0.03 -15.11 -2.10
CA LEU A 73 0.25 -15.31 -3.52
C LEU A 73 0.85 -16.69 -3.76
N GLU A 74 0.18 -17.50 -4.57
CA GLU A 74 0.63 -18.84 -4.89
C GLU A 74 0.66 -19.06 -6.39
N SER A 75 1.73 -19.71 -6.85
CA SER A 75 1.92 -20.11 -8.24
C SER A 75 1.85 -21.63 -8.35
N SER A 76 1.14 -22.12 -9.36
CA SER A 76 1.09 -23.54 -9.69
C SER A 76 2.47 -24.14 -10.03
N SER A 77 3.39 -23.33 -10.54
CA SER A 77 4.76 -23.74 -10.88
C SER A 77 5.81 -23.38 -9.82
N GLY A 78 5.40 -22.81 -8.68
CA GLY A 78 6.29 -22.51 -7.57
C GLY A 78 7.10 -21.21 -7.70
N PHE A 79 6.59 -20.23 -8.44
CA PHE A 79 7.17 -18.88 -8.45
C PHE A 79 7.22 -18.27 -7.05
N SER A 80 8.24 -17.45 -6.79
CA SER A 80 8.27 -16.67 -5.57
C SER A 80 7.19 -15.58 -5.60
N GLU A 81 6.75 -15.11 -4.43
CA GLU A 81 5.79 -14.01 -4.35
C GLU A 81 6.26 -12.76 -5.13
N SER A 82 7.57 -12.50 -5.15
CA SER A 82 8.15 -11.39 -5.92
C SER A 82 7.99 -11.57 -7.42
N ASP A 83 8.21 -12.79 -7.93
CA ASP A 83 8.03 -13.10 -9.35
C ASP A 83 6.54 -12.98 -9.75
N ILE A 84 5.63 -13.44 -8.88
CA ILE A 84 4.18 -13.32 -9.09
C ILE A 84 3.77 -11.84 -9.16
N LEU A 85 4.26 -11.02 -8.22
CA LEU A 85 4.00 -9.58 -8.21
C LEU A 85 4.55 -8.88 -9.46
N GLU A 86 5.75 -9.26 -9.89
CA GLU A 86 6.36 -8.76 -11.13
C GLU A 86 5.49 -9.11 -12.34
N LEU A 87 5.04 -10.36 -12.46
CA LEU A 87 4.16 -10.81 -13.57
C LEU A 87 2.85 -10.03 -13.63
N LEU A 88 2.19 -9.85 -12.47
CA LEU A 88 0.96 -9.07 -12.35
C LEU A 88 1.16 -7.59 -12.68
N THR A 89 2.34 -7.05 -12.37
CA THR A 89 2.66 -5.64 -12.62
C THR A 89 3.14 -5.40 -14.05
N ILE A 90 3.86 -6.32 -14.67
CA ILE A 90 4.37 -6.17 -16.04
C ILE A 90 3.22 -6.28 -17.03
N ARG A 91 2.34 -7.30 -16.92
CA ARG A 91 1.18 -7.43 -17.83
C ARG A 91 0.26 -6.21 -17.77
N SER A 92 0.07 -5.62 -16.58
CA SER A 92 -0.69 -4.37 -16.39
C SER A 92 -0.34 -3.25 -17.36
N ARG A 93 0.90 -3.25 -17.85
CA ARG A 93 1.47 -2.21 -18.70
C ARG A 93 1.32 -2.50 -20.20
N PHE A 94 1.07 -3.75 -20.58
CA PHE A 94 1.12 -4.19 -21.98
C PHE A 94 -0.24 -4.47 -22.62
N GLU A 95 -1.35 -4.44 -21.87
CA GLU A 95 -2.71 -4.53 -22.43
C GLU A 95 -3.34 -3.17 -22.80
N ASP A 96 -2.73 -2.04 -22.39
CA ASP A 96 -3.24 -0.69 -22.68
C ASP A 96 -2.57 -0.02 -23.89
N GLN A 97 -2.62 -0.68 -25.06
CA GLN A 97 -2.89 0.06 -26.30
C GLN A 97 -4.35 -0.14 -26.66
N GLU A 98 -5.14 0.89 -26.34
CA GLU A 98 -6.59 1.06 -26.55
C GLU A 98 -7.50 0.38 -25.51
N ILE A 99 -7.86 1.11 -24.45
CA ILE A 99 -9.24 1.51 -24.11
C ILE A 99 -9.19 2.58 -23.01
N SER A 100 -9.78 3.74 -23.31
CA SER A 100 -9.94 4.86 -22.38
C SER A 100 -10.96 4.56 -21.27
N SER A 101 -10.56 4.52 -19.99
CA SER A 101 -11.42 4.95 -18.88
C SER A 101 -10.59 5.34 -17.64
N SER A 102 -10.50 6.64 -17.40
CA SER A 102 -9.64 7.33 -16.44
C SER A 102 -10.18 7.30 -15.00
N GLY A 103 -10.29 6.12 -14.38
CA GLY A 103 -10.82 6.07 -13.02
C GLY A 103 -10.64 4.80 -12.19
N ILE A 104 -10.06 3.72 -12.72
CA ILE A 104 -9.89 2.44 -12.00
C ILE A 104 -8.40 2.11 -11.71
N GLY A 105 -7.46 2.70 -12.47
CA GLY A 105 -6.03 2.46 -12.32
C GLY A 105 -5.37 3.11 -11.10
N SER A 106 -5.95 4.17 -10.52
CA SER A 106 -5.36 4.87 -9.36
C SER A 106 -5.65 4.16 -8.03
N GLN A 107 -6.81 3.50 -7.87
CA GLN A 107 -7.15 2.85 -6.60
C GLN A 107 -6.31 1.60 -6.36
N ALA A 108 -6.05 0.79 -7.38
CA ALA A 108 -5.22 -0.41 -7.27
C ALA A 108 -3.74 -0.11 -6.96
N GLN A 109 -3.15 0.91 -7.61
CA GLN A 109 -1.80 1.39 -7.30
C GLN A 109 -1.75 1.85 -5.85
N SER A 110 -2.77 2.58 -5.39
CA SER A 110 -2.83 3.09 -4.03
C SER A 110 -2.92 1.99 -2.97
N ILE A 111 -3.56 0.85 -3.26
CA ILE A 111 -3.64 -0.28 -2.32
C ILE A 111 -2.27 -0.98 -2.18
N PHE A 112 -1.56 -1.22 -3.29
CA PHE A 112 -0.21 -1.80 -3.23
C PHE A 112 0.81 -0.84 -2.62
N VAL A 113 0.75 0.45 -2.98
CA VAL A 113 1.55 1.51 -2.35
C VAL A 113 1.32 1.53 -0.84
N ALA A 114 0.07 1.51 -0.40
CA ALA A 114 -0.26 1.46 1.03
C ALA A 114 0.24 0.17 1.71
N TYR A 115 0.16 -0.98 1.05
CA TYR A 115 0.71 -2.23 1.57
C TYR A 115 2.24 -2.19 1.71
N LEU A 116 2.94 -1.70 0.68
CA LEU A 116 4.39 -1.53 0.69
C LEU A 116 4.85 -0.51 1.74
N GLU A 117 4.16 0.63 1.84
CA GLU A 117 4.40 1.64 2.88
C GLU A 117 4.27 1.02 4.27
N LYS A 118 3.19 0.29 4.52
CA LYS A 118 2.94 -0.39 5.80
C LYS A 118 3.98 -1.47 6.14
N GLU A 119 4.41 -2.25 5.15
CA GLU A 119 5.43 -3.28 5.38
C GLU A 119 6.80 -2.66 5.66
N LEU A 120 7.15 -1.55 4.99
CA LEU A 120 8.35 -0.79 5.29
C LEU A 120 8.30 -0.14 6.69
N GLU A 121 7.14 0.41 7.09
CA GLU A 121 6.92 0.98 8.43
C GLU A 121 7.13 -0.08 9.52
N ARG A 122 6.52 -1.27 9.35
CA ARG A 122 6.68 -2.40 10.26
C ARG A 122 8.13 -2.85 10.36
N ASN A 123 8.82 -3.00 9.22
CA ASN A 123 10.23 -3.40 9.19
C ASN A 123 11.13 -2.36 9.83
N PHE A 124 10.91 -1.06 9.59
CA PHE A 124 11.67 0.01 10.24
C PHE A 124 11.49 -0.01 11.77
N MET A 125 10.25 -0.18 12.24
CA MET A 125 9.94 -0.30 13.67
C MET A 125 10.61 -1.52 14.32
N GLN A 126 10.60 -2.67 13.63
CA GLN A 126 11.21 -3.91 14.14
C GLN A 126 12.75 -3.89 14.13
N ILE A 127 13.36 -3.45 13.02
CA ILE A 127 14.81 -3.51 12.80
C ILE A 127 15.55 -2.43 13.58
N SER A 128 14.99 -1.22 13.68
CA SER A 128 15.65 -0.13 14.39
C SER A 128 15.82 -0.40 15.89
N GLY A 129 15.05 -1.34 16.46
CA GLY A 129 15.02 -1.62 17.89
C GLY A 129 14.44 -0.48 18.73
N LEU A 130 14.06 0.63 18.09
CA LEU A 130 13.59 1.85 18.75
C LEU A 130 12.18 1.68 19.33
N SER A 131 11.36 0.79 18.76
CA SER A 131 10.10 0.38 19.37
C SER A 131 10.30 -0.38 20.68
N ARG A 132 11.36 -1.20 20.78
CA ARG A 132 11.68 -1.95 22.02
C ARG A 132 12.24 -1.05 23.12
N LEU A 133 12.89 0.05 22.71
CA LEU A 133 13.41 1.08 23.62
C LEU A 133 12.34 2.13 23.99
N GLY A 134 11.16 2.07 23.38
CA GLY A 134 10.08 3.05 23.58
C GLY A 134 10.44 4.47 23.11
N ILE A 135 11.38 4.60 22.17
CA ILE A 135 11.88 5.89 21.68
C ILE A 135 11.03 6.43 20.52
N ILE A 136 10.37 5.54 19.78
CA ILE A 136 9.51 5.90 18.65
C ILE A 136 8.08 5.45 18.94
N GLU A 137 7.15 6.40 18.89
CA GLU A 137 5.70 6.19 19.04
C GLU A 137 5.09 5.66 17.73
N ASP A 138 5.50 6.22 16.58
CA ASP A 138 4.93 5.93 15.27
C ASP A 138 5.91 6.18 14.12
N VAL A 139 5.72 5.51 12.99
CA VAL A 139 6.47 5.74 11.75
C VAL A 139 5.50 5.72 10.59
N SER A 140 5.57 6.74 9.73
CA SER A 140 4.83 6.79 8.48
C SER A 140 5.79 6.88 7.29
N ILE A 141 5.57 6.07 6.26
CA ILE A 141 6.32 6.08 5.01
C ILE A 141 5.39 6.47 3.88
N SER A 142 5.85 7.36 2.99
CA SER A 142 5.06 7.81 1.85
C SER A 142 5.90 8.02 0.60
N GLY A 143 5.24 8.08 -0.57
CA GLY A 143 5.90 8.37 -1.86
C GLY A 143 6.62 7.17 -2.47
N THR A 144 6.27 5.94 -2.04
CA THR A 144 6.81 4.70 -2.62
C THR A 144 6.32 4.45 -4.04
N SER A 145 5.32 5.20 -4.53
CA SER A 145 4.85 5.20 -5.92
C SER A 145 6.00 5.38 -6.92
N SER A 146 6.99 6.21 -6.59
CA SER A 146 8.17 6.47 -7.44
C SER A 146 9.13 5.28 -7.55
N LEU A 147 9.07 4.32 -6.61
CA LEU A 147 9.88 3.09 -6.62
C LEU A 147 9.31 2.03 -7.56
N ILE A 148 7.99 2.05 -7.74
CA ILE A 148 7.24 1.03 -8.50
C ILE A 148 6.88 1.53 -9.91
N ASP A 149 6.69 2.84 -10.05
CA ASP A 149 6.39 3.52 -11.31
C ASP A 149 7.42 4.64 -11.55
N PRO A 150 8.45 4.40 -12.38
CA PRO A 150 9.47 5.39 -12.72
C PRO A 150 8.90 6.64 -13.40
N SER A 151 7.68 6.58 -13.96
CA SER A 151 7.02 7.75 -14.56
C SER A 151 6.48 8.72 -13.51
N LYS A 152 6.37 8.28 -12.24
CA LYS A 152 5.99 9.09 -11.07
C LYS A 152 7.19 9.65 -10.30
N SER A 153 8.33 9.84 -10.98
CA SER A 153 9.61 10.30 -10.41
C SER A 153 9.62 11.68 -9.73
N GLN A 154 8.46 12.32 -9.57
CA GLN A 154 8.31 13.61 -8.91
C GLN A 154 8.00 13.48 -7.41
N GLU A 155 7.46 12.35 -6.96
CA GLU A 155 7.21 12.06 -5.55
C GLU A 155 8.52 11.68 -4.85
N ASP A 156 8.80 12.35 -3.72
CA ASP A 156 9.95 12.02 -2.87
C ASP A 156 9.53 10.86 -1.95
N LEU A 157 10.42 9.88 -1.74
CA LEU A 157 10.24 8.89 -0.69
C LEU A 157 10.45 9.58 0.65
N VAL A 158 9.42 9.65 1.48
CA VAL A 158 9.46 10.30 2.79
C VAL A 158 9.27 9.27 3.90
N ILE A 159 10.12 9.33 4.91
CA ILE A 159 10.01 8.57 6.15
C ILE A 159 9.87 9.59 7.29
N LYS A 160 8.77 9.54 8.02
CA LYS A 160 8.55 10.34 9.23
C LYS A 160 8.48 9.43 10.44
N ALA A 161 9.32 9.70 11.44
CA ALA A 161 9.35 8.97 12.70
C ALA A 161 8.95 9.90 13.85
N GLN A 162 7.87 9.55 14.55
CA GLN A 162 7.39 10.28 15.71
C GLN A 162 8.02 9.74 16.99
N VAL A 163 8.72 10.60 17.72
CA VAL A 163 9.41 10.27 18.98
C VAL A 163 8.53 10.55 20.18
N SER A 164 7.74 11.62 20.09
CA SER A 164 6.71 11.97 21.06
C SER A 164 5.60 12.74 20.36
N LYS A 165 4.51 13.03 21.07
CA LYS A 165 3.43 13.94 20.62
C LYS A 165 3.94 15.25 19.99
N ASN A 166 5.08 15.75 20.45
CA ASN A 166 5.62 17.05 20.06
C ASN A 166 6.90 16.97 19.21
N LEU A 167 7.54 15.80 19.07
CA LEU A 167 8.83 15.68 18.38
C LEU A 167 8.75 14.63 17.27
N SER A 168 9.13 15.02 16.06
CA SER A 168 9.25 14.10 14.92
C SER A 168 10.51 14.34 14.11
N PHE A 169 11.06 13.25 13.59
CA PHE A 169 12.14 13.23 12.61
C PHE A 169 11.54 12.98 11.23
N ASN A 170 12.05 13.67 10.21
CA ASN A 170 11.62 13.53 8.83
C ASN A 170 12.86 13.27 7.95
N TYR A 171 12.81 12.26 7.10
CA TYR A 171 13.81 11.97 6.09
C TYR A 171 13.12 11.94 4.73
N SER A 172 13.62 12.70 3.77
CA SER A 172 13.12 12.72 2.39
C SER A 172 14.24 12.38 1.42
N TYR A 173 13.96 11.45 0.52
CA TYR A 173 14.87 10.96 -0.50
C TYR A 173 14.24 11.10 -1.88
N LYS A 174 14.90 11.86 -2.76
CA LYS A 174 14.51 11.95 -4.18
C LYS A 174 15.54 11.27 -5.06
N ARG A 175 15.12 10.22 -5.79
CA ARG A 175 15.96 9.58 -6.81
C ARG A 175 15.59 10.06 -8.20
N SER A 176 16.45 10.90 -8.81
CA SER A 176 16.38 11.22 -10.23
C SER A 176 17.09 10.13 -11.05
N PHE A 177 16.34 9.41 -11.90
CA PHE A 177 16.94 8.50 -12.90
C PHE A 177 17.43 9.25 -14.17
N SER A 178 17.24 10.57 -14.24
CA SER A 178 17.82 11.43 -15.26
C SER A 178 19.29 11.74 -14.92
N PHE A 179 20.22 11.39 -15.80
CA PHE A 179 21.66 11.71 -15.70
C PHE A 179 21.98 13.22 -15.57
N SER A 180 20.98 14.10 -15.67
CA SER A 180 21.11 15.56 -15.57
C SER A 180 20.82 16.15 -14.19
N ASN A 181 20.24 15.39 -13.25
CA ASN A 181 19.88 15.88 -11.91
C ASN A 181 20.58 15.04 -10.85
N ALA A 182 21.33 15.68 -9.94
CA ALA A 182 21.92 15.01 -8.81
C ALA A 182 20.83 14.59 -7.81
N PRO A 183 20.91 13.36 -7.24
CA PRO A 183 20.05 12.99 -6.12
C PRO A 183 20.34 13.93 -4.95
N TYR A 184 19.29 14.41 -4.28
CA TYR A 184 19.44 15.20 -3.06
C TYR A 184 18.72 14.51 -1.91
N ASN A 185 19.28 14.65 -0.72
CA ASN A 185 18.72 14.09 0.50
C ASN A 185 18.35 15.24 1.44
N GLN A 186 17.19 15.15 2.09
CA GLN A 186 16.79 16.12 3.10
C GLN A 186 16.53 15.40 4.41
N VAL A 187 17.18 15.87 5.46
CA VAL A 187 16.93 15.43 6.84
C VAL A 187 16.33 16.61 7.58
N GLY A 188 15.21 16.39 8.27
CA GLY A 188 14.52 17.42 9.03
C GLY A 188 14.13 16.95 10.43
N VAL A 189 14.00 17.91 11.34
CA VAL A 189 13.46 17.71 12.69
C VAL A 189 12.34 18.72 12.89
N GLU A 190 11.19 18.27 13.36
CA GLU A 190 10.04 19.11 13.70
C GLU A 190 9.73 18.97 15.20
N LEU A 191 9.74 20.09 15.92
CA LEU A 191 9.31 20.22 17.31
C LEU A 191 8.06 21.10 17.38
N LYS A 192 6.91 20.52 17.69
CA LYS A 192 5.65 21.23 17.94
C LYS A 192 5.64 21.78 19.37
N VAL A 193 5.66 23.10 19.49
CA VAL A 193 5.61 23.78 20.79
C VAL A 193 4.17 23.94 21.25
N ASN A 194 3.26 24.24 20.33
CA ASN A 194 1.81 24.24 20.53
C ASN A 194 1.08 23.97 19.19
N PRO A 195 -0.27 23.81 19.17
CA PRO A 195 -1.01 23.48 17.94
C PRO A 195 -0.86 24.48 16.79
N TYR A 196 -0.44 25.71 17.06
CA TYR A 196 -0.29 26.79 16.09
C TYR A 196 1.18 27.17 15.82
N PHE A 197 2.14 26.55 16.52
CA PHE A 197 3.55 26.93 16.46
C PHE A 197 4.47 25.71 16.54
N SER A 198 5.33 25.56 15.54
CA SER A 198 6.37 24.53 15.46
C SER A 198 7.71 25.12 15.04
N LEU A 199 8.78 24.47 15.50
CA LEU A 199 10.16 24.74 15.09
C LEU A 199 10.61 23.62 14.15
N ILE A 200 11.16 24.00 13.00
CA ILE A 200 11.62 23.07 11.98
C ILE A 200 13.09 23.35 11.70
N GLY A 201 13.93 22.33 11.85
CA GLY A 201 15.31 22.34 11.38
C GLY A 201 15.43 21.46 10.14
N MET A 202 16.14 21.92 9.11
CA MET A 202 16.38 21.16 7.88
C MET A 202 17.87 21.17 7.53
N LEU A 203 18.37 20.01 7.09
CA LEU A 203 19.68 19.80 6.52
C LEU A 203 19.47 19.25 5.10
N MET A 204 20.01 19.97 4.11
CA MET A 204 20.01 19.58 2.71
C MET A 204 21.44 19.20 2.33
N ASN A 205 21.61 18.05 1.67
CA ASN A 205 22.91 17.57 1.21
C ASN A 205 22.80 16.97 -0.20
#